data_AF-A0A3C0ARV6-F1
#
_entry.id   AF-A0A3C0ARV6-F1
#
_cell.length_a   1.000
_cell.length_b   1.000
_cell.length_c   1.000
_cell.angle_alpha   90.00
_cell.angle_beta   90.00
_cell.angle_gamma   90.00
#
_symmetry.space_group_name_H-M   'P 1'
#
loop_
_entity.id
_entity.type
_entity.pdbx_description
1 polymer ?
#
loop_
_entity_poly.entity_id
_entity_poly.type
_entity_poly.pdbx_seq_one_letter_code
_entity_poly.pdbx_strand_id
1 'polypeptide(L)' 'MARNELKNSSQAKTSAARLTRNKRGDLKITLISLHGLIRGHDCELGRDADTGGQVKYVLELARELAAHSHVREVELL' A
#
# COMPACT_ATOMS: atom_id res chain seq x y z
N MET A 1 -0.37 -49.73 -13.81
CA MET A 1 0.11 -48.39 -14.22
C MET A 1 -0.70 -47.28 -13.51
N ALA A 2 -0.54 -47.11 -12.19
CA ALA A 2 -1.38 -46.20 -11.39
C ALA A 2 -0.54 -45.39 -10.38
N ARG A 3 0.46 -44.64 -10.88
CA ARG A 3 1.35 -43.81 -10.04
C ARG A 3 1.40 -42.32 -10.42
N ASN A 4 0.60 -41.88 -11.40
CA ASN A 4 0.68 -40.51 -11.93
C ASN A 4 -0.35 -39.51 -11.36
N GLU A 5 -1.36 -39.97 -10.60
CA GLU A 5 -2.41 -39.06 -10.10
C GLU A 5 -2.05 -38.36 -8.77
N LEU A 6 -1.08 -38.89 -8.02
CA LEU A 6 -0.68 -38.36 -6.71
C LEU A 6 0.26 -37.15 -6.78
N LYS A 7 0.77 -36.77 -7.97
CA LYS A 7 1.70 -35.63 -8.14
C LYS A 7 1.02 -34.31 -8.53
N ASN A 8 -0.18 -34.34 -9.12
CA ASN A 8 -0.86 -33.11 -9.54
C ASN A 8 -1.60 -32.38 -8.40
N SER A 9 -1.89 -33.07 -7.29
CA SER A 9 -2.61 -32.49 -6.16
C SER A 9 -1.72 -31.65 -5.23
N SER A 10 -0.39 -31.85 -5.25
CA SER A 10 0.54 -31.06 -4.42
C SER A 10 0.89 -29.70 -5.04
N GLN A 11 0.94 -29.59 -6.38
CA GLN A 11 1.16 -28.32 -7.07
C GLN A 11 -0.07 -27.40 -7.04
N ALA A 12 -1.28 -27.94 -7.21
CA ALA A 12 -2.52 -27.16 -7.17
C ALA A 12 -2.86 -26.60 -5.76
N LYS A 13 -2.47 -27.31 -4.68
CA LYS A 13 -2.66 -26.83 -3.30
C LYS A 13 -1.66 -25.73 -2.90
N THR A 14 -0.53 -25.63 -3.60
CA THR A 14 0.53 -24.66 -3.31
C THR A 14 0.22 -23.26 -3.87
N SER A 15 -0.54 -23.15 -4.97
CA SER A 15 -0.89 -21.87 -5.60
C SER A 15 -2.00 -21.12 -4.85
N ALA A 16 -3.03 -21.82 -4.36
CA ALA A 16 -4.11 -21.22 -3.57
C ALA A 16 -3.66 -20.78 -2.17
N ALA A 17 -2.78 -21.56 -1.52
CA ALA A 17 -2.19 -21.19 -0.22
C ALA A 17 -1.20 -20.02 -0.32
N ARG A 18 -0.70 -19.69 -1.52
CA ARG A 18 0.17 -18.53 -1.75
C ARG A 18 -0.62 -17.22 -1.83
N LEU A 19 -1.88 -17.26 -2.28
CA LEU A 19 -2.75 -16.07 -2.30
C LEU A 19 -3.16 -15.61 -0.89
N THR A 20 -3.15 -16.50 0.11
CA THR A 20 -3.70 -16.22 1.45
C THR A 20 -2.63 -16.02 2.53
N ARG A 21 -1.34 -16.01 2.18
CA ARG A 21 -0.28 -15.74 3.15
C ARG A 21 -0.12 -14.24 3.35
N ASN A 22 -1.10 -13.64 4.04
CA ASN A 22 -1.12 -12.23 4.45
C ASN A 22 0.07 -11.97 5.39
N LYS A 23 1.21 -11.60 4.82
CA LYS A 23 2.37 -11.20 5.61
C LYS A 23 2.14 -9.79 6.10
N ARG A 24 2.52 -9.51 7.35
CA ARG A 24 2.59 -8.12 7.82
C ARG A 24 3.68 -7.40 7.02
N GLY A 25 3.40 -6.19 6.54
CA GLY A 25 4.35 -5.34 5.80
C GLY A 25 4.77 -5.85 4.42
N ASP A 26 3.88 -6.47 3.64
CA ASP A 26 4.18 -6.85 2.26
C ASP A 26 3.95 -5.72 1.23
N LEU A 27 3.10 -4.74 1.53
CA LEU A 27 2.77 -3.64 0.62
C LEU A 27 3.69 -2.43 0.81
N LYS A 28 4.15 -1.83 -0.29
CA LYS A 28 4.66 -0.45 -0.33
C LYS A 28 3.71 0.36 -1.20
N ILE A 29 3.23 1.50 -0.69
CA ILE A 29 2.28 2.36 -1.37
C ILE A 29 3.00 3.67 -1.74
N THR A 30 2.89 4.09 -2.99
CA THR A 30 3.39 5.38 -3.46
C THR A 30 2.22 6.26 -3.87
N LEU A 31 2.05 7.38 -3.19
CA LEU A 31 1.10 8.42 -3.55
C LEU A 31 1.85 9.46 -4.40
N ILE A 32 1.29 9.83 -5.55
CA ILE A 32 1.87 10.83 -6.43
C ILE A 32 0.93 12.03 -6.45
N SER A 33 1.38 13.17 -5.95
CA SER A 33 0.66 14.44 -6.04
C SER A 33 1.35 15.33 -7.04
N LEU A 34 0.74 15.54 -8.21
CA LEU A 34 1.33 16.32 -9.30
C LEU A 34 1.47 17.82 -8.98
N HIS A 35 0.73 18.32 -7.98
CA HIS A 35 0.68 19.72 -7.63
C HIS A 35 0.52 19.92 -6.12
N GLY A 36 0.59 21.19 -5.71
CA GLY A 36 0.49 21.62 -4.32
C GLY A 36 1.84 21.50 -3.58
N LEU A 37 2.06 22.39 -2.62
CA LEU A 37 3.21 22.31 -1.74
C LEU A 37 2.89 21.34 -0.59
N ILE A 38 3.42 20.12 -0.66
CA ILE A 38 3.28 19.16 0.43
C ILE A 38 4.50 19.18 1.34
N ARG A 39 4.25 19.38 2.64
CA ARG A 39 5.27 19.25 3.68
C ARG A 39 4.82 18.25 4.73
N GLY A 40 5.73 17.36 5.13
CA GLY A 40 5.47 16.37 6.20
C GLY A 40 5.46 16.97 7.62
N HIS A 41 5.91 18.22 7.76
CA HIS A 41 5.89 19.01 8.99
C HIS A 41 5.57 20.47 8.61
N ASP A 42 4.97 21.23 9.53
CA ASP A 42 4.65 22.64 9.36
C ASP A 42 3.95 22.95 8.02
N CYS A 43 2.82 22.29 7.77
CA CYS A 43 2.07 22.45 6.54
C CYS A 43 1.64 23.91 6.35
N GLU A 44 1.96 24.50 5.21
CA GLU A 44 1.62 25.90 4.85
C GLU A 44 0.18 26.00 4.31
N LEU A 45 -0.80 25.44 5.05
CA LEU A 45 -2.19 25.42 4.63
C LEU A 45 -2.71 26.84 4.40
N GLY A 46 -3.35 27.06 3.25
CA GLY A 46 -3.87 28.35 2.80
C GLY A 46 -2.85 29.25 2.11
N ARG A 47 -1.61 28.80 1.87
CA ARG A 47 -0.58 29.59 1.17
C ARG A 47 -0.99 29.96 -0.26
N ASP A 48 -1.55 29.01 -0.98
CA ASP A 48 -2.01 29.16 -2.36
C ASP A 48 -3.26 28.31 -2.60
N ALA A 49 -3.80 28.37 -3.82
CA ALA A 49 -5.01 27.64 -4.20
C ALA A 49 -4.87 26.11 -4.09
N ASP A 50 -3.65 25.58 -4.22
CA ASP A 50 -3.36 24.14 -4.24
C ASP A 50 -2.93 23.60 -2.86
N THR A 51 -2.56 24.49 -1.93
CA THR A 51 -2.06 24.15 -0.59
C THR A 51 -3.16 24.30 0.45
N GLY A 52 -4.22 23.49 0.33
CA GLY A 52 -5.40 23.57 1.19
C GLY A 52 -5.91 22.20 1.65
N GLY A 53 -7.21 21.97 1.47
CA GLY A 53 -7.86 20.72 1.87
C GLY A 53 -7.25 19.47 1.21
N GLN A 54 -6.77 19.59 -0.02
CA GLN A 54 -6.12 18.48 -0.73
C GLN A 54 -4.82 18.03 -0.04
N VAL A 55 -3.94 18.97 0.31
CA VAL A 55 -2.68 18.64 1.00
C VAL A 55 -2.98 17.97 2.35
N LYS A 56 -3.96 18.50 3.09
CA LYS A 56 -4.39 17.88 4.35
C LYS A 56 -4.91 16.46 4.14
N TYR A 57 -5.78 16.25 3.16
CA TYR A 57 -6.32 14.93 2.84
C TYR A 57 -5.22 13.92 2.49
N VAL A 58 -4.27 14.30 1.65
CA VAL A 58 -3.17 13.40 1.24
C VAL A 58 -2.30 12.99 2.43
N LEU A 59 -1.99 13.93 3.33
CA LEU A 59 -1.20 13.65 4.53
C LEU A 59 -1.93 12.75 5.52
N GLU A 60 -3.22 13.00 5.74
CA GLU A 60 -4.06 12.14 6.59
C GLU A 60 -4.19 10.74 5.99
N LEU A 61 -4.45 10.63 4.68
CA LEU A 61 -4.52 9.37 3.97
C LEU A 61 -3.20 8.58 4.08
N ALA A 62 -2.06 9.24 3.86
CA ALA A 62 -0.76 8.60 3.97
C ALA A 62 -0.50 8.03 5.38
N ARG A 63 -0.90 8.78 6.41
CA ARG A 63 -0.79 8.36 7.82
C ARG A 63 -1.66 7.15 8.12
N GLU A 64 -2.91 7.17 7.69
CA GLU A 64 -3.84 6.07 7.92
C GLU A 64 -3.42 4.80 7.16
N LEU A 65 -2.96 4.94 5.91
CA LEU A 65 -2.42 3.81 5.14
C LEU A 65 -1.18 3.21 5.80
N ALA A 66 -0.27 4.05 6.31
CA ALA A 66 0.95 3.58 6.99
C ALA A 66 0.65 2.84 8.31
N ALA A 67 -0.49 3.09 8.95
CA ALA A 67 -0.90 2.39 10.16
C ALA A 67 -1.45 0.98 9.89
N HIS A 68 -1.73 0.63 8.64
CA HIS A 68 -2.33 -0.66 8.29
C HIS A 68 -1.29 -1.79 8.39
N SER A 69 -1.65 -2.93 9.01
CA SER A 69 -0.71 -4.03 9.31
C SER A 69 -0.02 -4.69 8.09
N HIS A 70 -0.54 -4.46 6.89
CA HIS A 70 -0.01 -4.99 5.62
C HIS A 70 0.89 -3.98 4.91
N VAL A 71 0.85 -2.72 5.32
CA VAL A 71 1.62 -1.65 4.71
C VAL A 71 2.95 -1.53 5.44
N ARG A 72 4.03 -1.70 4.69
CA ARG A 72 5.40 -1.52 5.16
C ARG A 72 5.80 -0.06 5.17
N GLU A 73 5.37 0.67 4.13
CA GLU A 73 5.82 2.03 3.85
C GLU A 73 4.79 2.73 2.96
N VAL A 74 4.58 4.02 3.24
CA VAL A 74 3.88 4.94 2.34
C VAL A 74 4.86 6.05 1.97
N GLU A 75 5.09 6.20 0.67
CA GLU A 75 5.92 7.24 0.08
C GLU A 75 5.02 8.25 -0.61
N LEU A 76 5.34 9.53 -0.48
CA LEU A 76 4.62 10.62 -1.13
C LEU A 76 5.60 11.38 -2.03
N LEU A 77 5.30 11.41 -3.34
CA LEU A 77 6.06 12.06 -4.40
C LEU A 77 5.35 13.30 -4.92
#